data_AF-A0A925V453-F1
#
_entry.id   AF-A0A925V453-F1
#
_cell.length_a   1.000
_cell.length_b   1.000
_cell.length_c   1.000
_cell.angle_alpha   90.00
_cell.angle_beta   90.00
_cell.angle_gamma   90.00
#
_symmetry.space_group_name_H-M   'P 1'
#
loop_
_entity.id
_entity.type
_entity.pdbx_description
1 polymer ?
#
loop_
_entity_poly.entity_id
_entity_poly.type
_entity_poly.pdbx_seq_one_letter_code
_entity_poly.pdbx_strand_id
1 'polypeptide(L)'
;MATVAPNDDALEQVYRQHYAFVWRSCRRLGVPDAELDDVVQEIFVIVHRRLAGFEGRSAITTWLFAIAYRVVRDQRRSAAARQRREALATGGRPPTEPDKRVARAQAAGV
;
A
#
# COMPACT_ATOMS: atom_id res chain seq x y z
N MET A 1 -22.90 1.49 26.77
CA MET A 1 -21.47 1.12 26.63
C MET A 1 -21.40 0.04 25.57
N ALA A 2 -20.87 0.34 24.38
CA ALA A 2 -20.79 -0.64 23.30
C ALA A 2 -19.67 -1.66 23.61
N THR A 3 -20.00 -2.96 23.57
CA THR A 3 -19.01 -4.04 23.67
C THR A 3 -18.18 -4.05 22.39
N VAL A 4 -16.91 -3.64 22.50
CA VAL A 4 -15.92 -3.73 21.42
C VAL A 4 -15.60 -5.21 21.18
N ALA A 5 -15.59 -5.64 19.92
CA ALA A 5 -15.27 -7.03 19.61
C ALA A 5 -13.76 -7.29 19.82
N PRO A 6 -13.33 -8.51 20.20
CA PRO A 6 -11.92 -8.80 20.48
C PRO A 6 -10.95 -8.45 19.32
N ASN A 7 -11.43 -8.50 18.07
CA ASN A 7 -10.64 -8.11 16.90
C ASN A 7 -10.43 -6.60 16.78
N ASP A 8 -11.31 -5.79 17.33
CA ASP A 8 -11.22 -4.34 17.29
C ASP A 8 -10.13 -3.86 18.28
N ASP A 9 -10.04 -4.48 19.47
CA ASP A 9 -8.95 -4.22 20.44
C ASP A 9 -7.59 -4.65 19.89
N ALA A 10 -7.53 -5.79 19.20
CA ALA A 10 -6.31 -6.27 18.54
C ALA A 10 -5.92 -5.34 17.37
N LEU A 11 -6.87 -4.91 16.56
CA LEU A 11 -6.62 -3.94 15.49
C LEU A 11 -6.09 -2.62 16.05
N GLU A 12 -6.70 -2.09 17.11
CA GLU A 12 -6.29 -0.82 17.70
C GLU A 12 -4.84 -0.87 18.17
N GLN A 13 -4.42 -1.96 18.81
CA GLN A 13 -3.02 -2.15 19.21
C GLN A 13 -2.08 -2.20 18.01
N VAL A 14 -2.41 -2.98 16.98
CA VAL A 14 -1.62 -3.06 15.74
C VAL A 14 -1.53 -1.71 15.06
N TYR A 15 -2.64 -0.97 14.99
CA TYR A 15 -2.70 0.37 14.41
C TYR A 15 -1.79 1.33 15.18
N ARG A 16 -1.97 1.46 16.49
CA ARG A 16 -1.17 2.37 17.33
C ARG A 16 0.33 2.08 17.23
N GLN A 17 0.71 0.80 17.18
CA GLN A 17 2.12 0.40 17.12
C GLN A 17 2.75 0.56 15.74
N HIS A 18 1.98 0.37 14.67
CA HIS A 18 2.55 0.22 13.32
C HIS A 18 2.08 1.23 12.28
N TYR A 19 1.17 2.15 12.62
CA TYR A 19 0.72 3.21 11.71
C TYR A 19 1.90 3.94 11.06
N ALA A 20 2.84 4.45 11.87
CA ALA A 20 3.98 5.22 11.37
C ALA A 20 4.94 4.37 10.52
N PHE A 21 4.98 3.05 10.72
CA PHE A 21 5.73 2.15 9.85
C PHE A 21 5.05 2.04 8.48
N VAL A 22 3.76 1.70 8.46
CA VAL A 22 2.97 1.55 7.23
C VAL A 22 2.96 2.85 6.41
N TRP A 23 2.74 4.00 7.06
CA TRP A 23 2.75 5.31 6.42
C TRP A 23 4.10 5.61 5.73
N ARG A 24 5.22 5.41 6.44
CA ARG A 24 6.56 5.59 5.86
C ARG A 24 6.86 4.60 4.74
N SER A 25 6.37 3.36 4.85
CA SER A 25 6.49 2.36 3.79
C SER A 25 5.74 2.80 2.53
N CYS A 26 4.49 3.28 2.64
CA CYS A 26 3.71 3.77 1.50
C CYS A 26 4.42 4.95 0.81
N ARG A 27 4.94 5.90 1.59
CA ARG A 27 5.71 7.03 1.07
C ARG A 27 6.96 6.58 0.32
N ARG A 28 7.72 5.63 0.88
CA ARG A 28 8.90 5.04 0.21
C ARG A 28 8.56 4.25 -1.05
N LEU A 29 7.36 3.71 -1.15
CA LEU A 29 6.86 3.02 -2.34
C LEU A 29 6.36 3.97 -3.44
N GLY A 30 6.36 5.28 -3.17
CA GLY A 30 6.03 6.33 -4.12
C GLY A 30 4.56 6.74 -4.14
N VAL A 31 3.82 6.51 -3.05
CA VAL A 31 2.47 7.09 -2.89
C VAL A 31 2.60 8.60 -2.70
N PRO A 32 1.87 9.44 -3.46
CA PRO A 32 1.87 10.89 -3.28
C PRO A 32 1.44 11.29 -1.87
N ASP A 33 2.04 12.35 -1.31
CA ASP A 33 1.74 12.78 0.06
C ASP A 33 0.24 13.06 0.29
N ALA A 34 -0.47 13.54 -0.74
CA ALA A 34 -1.92 13.79 -0.71
C ALA A 34 -2.80 12.52 -0.66
N GLU A 35 -2.26 11.36 -1.06
CA GLU A 35 -2.99 10.07 -1.09
C GLU A 35 -2.58 9.17 0.08
N LEU A 36 -1.55 9.53 0.86
CA LEU A 36 -0.95 8.65 1.86
C LEU A 36 -1.96 8.18 2.90
N ASP A 37 -2.74 9.10 3.46
CA ASP A 37 -3.66 8.78 4.55
C ASP A 37 -4.78 7.84 4.08
N ASP A 38 -5.29 8.05 2.85
CA ASP A 38 -6.29 7.19 2.22
C ASP A 38 -5.75 5.78 1.96
N VAL A 39 -4.53 5.67 1.41
CA VAL A 39 -3.89 4.37 1.16
C VAL A 39 -3.61 3.64 2.46
N VAL A 40 -3.15 4.34 3.49
CA VAL A 40 -2.90 3.74 4.81
C VAL A 40 -4.21 3.26 5.42
N GLN A 41 -5.30 4.02 5.30
CA GLN A 41 -6.61 3.60 5.76
C GLN A 41 -7.08 2.32 5.04
N GLU A 42 -6.94 2.25 3.71
CA GLU A 42 -7.26 1.05 2.93
C GLU A 42 -6.48 -0.17 3.43
N ILE A 43 -5.18 -0.01 3.70
CA ILE A 43 -4.33 -1.06 4.25
C ILE A 43 -4.86 -1.54 5.60
N PHE A 44 -5.23 -0.64 6.52
CA PHE A 44 -5.72 -1.04 7.83
C PHE A 44 -7.11 -1.69 7.79
N VAL A 45 -7.96 -1.35 6.81
CA VAL A 45 -9.20 -2.09 6.54
C VAL A 45 -8.90 -3.53 6.10
N ILE A 46 -7.87 -3.74 5.26
CA ILE A 46 -7.42 -5.08 4.85
C ILE A 46 -6.82 -5.83 6.06
N VAL A 47 -6.05 -5.15 6.90
CA VAL A 47 -5.48 -5.72 8.13
C VAL A 47 -6.59 -6.21 9.04
N HIS A 48 -7.61 -5.40 9.35
CA HIS A 48 -8.73 -5.80 10.20
C HIS A 48 -9.38 -7.11 9.74
N ARG A 49 -9.63 -7.23 8.42
CA ARG A 49 -10.24 -8.44 7.82
C ARG A 49 -9.35 -9.67 7.87
N ARG A 50 -8.03 -9.50 7.92
CA ARG A 50 -7.06 -10.61 7.82
C ARG A 50 -6.34 -10.91 9.13
N LEU A 51 -6.46 -10.04 10.13
CA LEU A 51 -5.74 -10.14 11.40
C LEU A 51 -6.08 -11.44 12.14
N ALA A 52 -7.35 -11.86 12.11
CA ALA A 52 -7.79 -13.11 12.72
C ALA A 52 -7.12 -14.37 12.12
N GLY A 53 -6.63 -14.29 10.88
CA GLY A 53 -5.92 -15.38 10.20
C GLY A 53 -4.39 -15.26 10.27
N PHE A 54 -3.85 -14.31 11.02
CA PHE A 54 -2.40 -14.14 11.16
C PHE A 54 -1.83 -15.16 12.18
N GLU A 55 -1.15 -16.17 11.66
CA GLU A 55 -0.60 -17.28 12.45
C GLU A 55 0.77 -16.97 13.10
N GLY A 56 1.30 -15.76 12.97
CA GLY A 56 2.60 -15.40 13.57
C GLY A 56 3.83 -16.06 12.93
N ARG A 57 3.70 -16.71 11.76
CA ARG A 57 4.83 -17.34 11.03
C ARG A 57 5.88 -16.36 10.49
N SER A 58 5.63 -15.05 10.60
CA SER A 58 6.55 -13.98 10.23
C SER A 58 6.37 -12.81 11.19
N ALA A 59 7.31 -11.86 11.22
CA ALA A 59 7.11 -10.63 11.97
C ALA A 59 5.90 -9.85 11.44
N ILE A 60 5.14 -9.22 12.34
CA ILE A 60 3.96 -8.43 11.97
C ILE A 60 4.32 -7.29 10.98
N THR A 61 5.49 -6.68 11.12
CA THR A 61 6.01 -5.67 10.21
C THR A 61 6.23 -6.20 8.79
N THR A 62 6.73 -7.44 8.66
CA THR A 62 6.87 -8.11 7.36
C THR A 62 5.52 -8.34 6.70
N TRP A 63 4.54 -8.80 7.48
CA TRP A 63 3.18 -9.02 6.99
C TRP A 63 2.48 -7.72 6.58
N LEU A 64 2.58 -6.66 7.39
CA LEU A 64 2.07 -5.32 7.09
C LEU A 64 2.73 -4.73 5.84
N PHE A 65 4.05 -4.87 5.71
CA PHE A 65 4.76 -4.40 4.51
C PHE A 65 4.31 -5.14 3.25
N ALA A 66 4.07 -6.45 3.32
CA ALA A 66 3.56 -7.22 2.19
C ALA A 66 2.17 -6.75 1.74
N ILE A 67 1.28 -6.41 2.68
CA ILE A 67 -0.02 -5.82 2.38
C ILE A 67 0.15 -4.45 1.72
N ALA A 68 0.94 -3.56 2.33
CA ALA A 68 1.20 -2.22 1.80
C ALA A 68 1.77 -2.26 0.37
N TYR A 69 2.79 -3.10 0.15
CA TYR A 69 3.39 -3.30 -1.17
C TYR A 69 2.37 -3.73 -2.21
N ARG A 70 1.47 -4.66 -1.87
CA ARG A 70 0.44 -5.15 -2.78
C ARG A 70 -0.58 -4.06 -3.12
N VAL A 71 -1.07 -3.33 -2.13
CA VAL A 71 -2.02 -2.21 -2.33
C VAL A 71 -1.43 -1.15 -3.25
N VAL A 72 -0.23 -0.67 -2.95
CA VAL A 72 0.44 0.37 -3.76
C VAL A 72 0.71 -0.12 -5.18
N ARG A 73 1.15 -1.37 -5.34
CA ARG A 73 1.35 -1.98 -6.67
C ARG A 73 0.05 -2.07 -7.47
N ASP A 74 -1.05 -2.45 -6.82
CA ASP A 74 -2.36 -2.58 -7.46
C ASP A 74 -2.96 -1.23 -7.86
N GLN A 75 -2.77 -0.20 -7.03
CA GLN A 75 -3.17 1.17 -7.38
C GLN A 75 -2.37 1.70 -8.58
N ARG A 76 -1.04 1.54 -8.60
CA ARG A 76 -0.18 1.95 -9.73
C ARG A 76 -0.57 1.26 -11.03
N ARG A 77 -0.85 -0.05 -10.97
CA ARG A 77 -1.30 -0.83 -12.13
C ARG A 77 -2.66 -0.33 -12.65
N SER A 78 -3.58 -0.02 -11.74
CA SER A 78 -4.92 0.49 -12.07
C SER A 78 -4.86 1.90 -12.67
N ALA A 79 -4.05 2.79 -12.11
CA ALA A 79 -3.82 4.14 -12.64
C ALA A 79 -3.24 4.10 -14.07
N ALA A 80 -2.22 3.27 -14.30
CA ALA A 80 -1.65 3.09 -15.65
C ALA A 80 -2.64 2.48 -16.65
N ALA A 81 -3.58 1.65 -16.20
CA ALA A 81 -4.64 1.13 -17.05
C ALA A 81 -5.67 2.22 -17.40
N ARG A 82 -6.06 3.08 -16.44
CA ARG A 82 -6.97 4.22 -16.67
C ARG A 82 -6.38 5.23 -17.64
N GLN A 83 -5.14 5.67 -17.42
CA GLN A 83 -4.44 6.60 -18.30
C GLN A 83 -4.33 6.07 -19.73
N ARG A 84 -4.06 4.77 -19.92
CA ARG A 84 -4.05 4.15 -21.26
C ARG A 84 -5.43 4.19 -21.93
N ARG A 85 -6.49 3.90 -21.19
CA ARG A 85 -7.87 3.96 -21.71
C ARG A 85 -8.27 5.39 -22.09
N GLU A 86 -7.92 6.36 -21.25
CA GLU A 86 -8.18 7.79 -21.50
C GLU A 86 -7.40 8.32 -22.71
N ALA A 87 -6.13 7.94 -22.86
CA ALA A 87 -5.31 8.28 -24.02
C ALA A 87 -5.90 7.70 -25.32
N LEU A 88 -6.31 6.42 -25.30
CA LEU A 88 -6.99 5.79 -26.44
C LEU A 88 -8.32 6.46 -26.77
N ALA A 89 -9.11 6.86 -25.76
CA ALA A 89 -10.38 7.54 -25.94
C ALA A 89 -10.23 8.97 -26.50
N THR A 90 -9.13 9.65 -26.18
CA THR A 90 -8.84 11.04 -26.60
C THR A 90 -7.99 11.10 -27.88
N GLY A 91 -7.62 9.96 -28.48
CA GLY A 91 -6.72 9.91 -29.65
C GLY A 91 -5.25 10.24 -29.35
N GLY A 92 -4.87 10.32 -28.07
CA GLY A 92 -3.51 10.57 -27.62
C GLY A 92 -2.64 9.32 -27.62
N ARG A 93 -1.33 9.49 -27.85
CA ARG A 93 -0.35 8.39 -27.70
C ARG A 93 -0.37 7.91 -26.24
N PRO A 94 -0.60 6.61 -25.96
CA PRO A 94 -0.55 6.12 -24.59
C PRO A 94 0.87 6.31 -24.01
N PRO A 95 1.00 6.67 -22.72
CA PRO A 95 2.30 6.70 -22.06
C PRO A 95 2.97 5.33 -22.21
N THR A 96 4.22 5.32 -22.71
CA THR A 96 5.04 4.11 -22.73
C THR A 96 5.21 3.60 -21.29
N GLU A 97 5.10 2.29 -21.07
CA GLU A 97 5.36 1.70 -19.74
C GLU A 97 6.67 2.26 -19.18
N PRO A 98 6.73 2.63 -17.88
CA PRO A 98 8.01 2.98 -17.27
C PRO A 98 8.93 1.78 -17.42
N ASP A 99 10.05 1.99 -18.11
CA ASP A 99 11.05 0.97 -18.36
C ASP A 99 11.47 0.36 -17.01
N LYS A 100 11.17 -0.92 -16.80
CA LYS A 100 11.38 -1.64 -15.53
C LYS A 100 12.87 -1.74 -15.17
N ARG A 101 13.77 -1.18 -15.98
CA ARG A 101 15.23 -1.18 -15.81
C ARG A 101 15.79 -0.01 -15.00
N VAL A 102 15.09 1.13 -14.87
CA VAL A 102 15.71 2.35 -14.30
C VAL A 102 15.63 2.44 -12.76
N ALA A 103 14.77 1.66 -12.10
CA ALA A 103 14.66 1.68 -10.63
C ALA A 103 15.84 1.04 -9.87
N ARG A 104 16.76 0.33 -10.56
CA ARG A 104 17.92 -0.32 -9.94
C ARG A 104 19.19 0.55 -9.92
N ALA A 105 19.21 1.71 -10.59
CA ALA A 105 20.43 2.47 -10.81
C ALA A 105 20.69 3.65 -9.83
N GLN A 106 19.90 3.83 -8.76
CA GLN A 106 20.13 4.92 -7.79
C GLN A 106 20.48 4.47 -6.36
N ALA A 107 20.94 3.23 -6.18
CA ALA A 107 21.35 2.70 -4.87
C ALA A 107 22.83 2.29 -4.80
N ALA A 108 23.72 2.94 -5.57
CA ALA A 108 25.16 2.83 -5.39
C ALA A 108 25.79 4.22 -5.49
N GLY A 109 26.13 4.79 -4.35
CA GLY A 109 26.71 6.13 -4.25
C GLY A 109 26.80 6.64 -2.82
N VAL A 110 27.54 5.91 -1.97
CA VAL A 110 28.36 6.47 -0.88
C VAL A 110 29.66 5.70 -0.86
#